data_AF-A0A1H6VFX5-F1
#
_entry.id   AF-A0A1H6VFX5-F1
#
_cell.length_a   1.000
_cell.length_b   1.000
_cell.length_c   1.000
_cell.angle_alpha   90.00
_cell.angle_beta   90.00
_cell.angle_gamma   90.00
#
_symmetry.space_group_name_H-M   'P 1'
#
loop_
_entity.id
_entity.type
_entity.pdbx_description
1 polymer ?
#
loop_
_entity_poly.entity_id
_entity_poly.type
_entity_poly.pdbx_seq_one_letter_code
_entity_poly.pdbx_strand_id
1 'polypeptide(L)' 'MMRPAPNVKAVYLYPKPVDFRKSINGLAALVELDIKVAVFDPVLFVFLNRTRNQVKILY' A
#
# COMPACT_ATOMS: atom_id res chain seq x y z
N MET A 1 -3.29 1.41 -16.88
CA MET A 1 -1.89 1.59 -16.45
C MET A 1 -1.85 2.69 -15.40
N MET A 2 -1.29 2.42 -14.21
CA MET A 2 -1.14 3.43 -13.17
C MET A 2 0.03 4.37 -13.54
N ARG A 3 -0.12 5.67 -13.35
CA ARG A 3 0.94 6.68 -13.52
C ARG A 3 1.03 7.51 -12.24
N PRO A 4 1.92 7.16 -11.29
CA PRO A 4 2.13 7.96 -10.10
C PRO A 4 2.60 9.36 -10.48
N ALA A 5 2.32 10.35 -9.62
CA ALA A 5 2.84 11.69 -9.80
C ALA A 5 4.39 11.67 -9.77
N PRO A 6 5.07 12.58 -10.51
CA PRO A 6 6.53 12.60 -10.59
C PRO A 6 7.20 12.93 -9.25
N ASN A 7 6.45 13.41 -8.27
CA ASN A 7 6.92 13.79 -6.93
C ASN A 7 6.69 12.71 -5.86
N VAL A 8 6.42 11.45 -6.24
CA VAL A 8 6.40 10.34 -5.27
C VAL A 8 7.77 10.26 -4.57
N LYS A 9 7.78 10.47 -3.25
CA LYS A 9 8.98 10.54 -2.43
C LYS A 9 9.49 9.16 -2.01
N ALA A 10 8.60 8.19 -1.85
CA ALA A 10 8.94 6.86 -1.37
C ALA A 10 7.93 5.80 -1.80
N VAL A 11 8.38 4.55 -1.80
CA VAL A 11 7.54 3.37 -2.01
C VAL A 11 7.78 2.42 -0.84
N TYR A 12 6.73 2.08 -0.10
CA TYR A 12 6.76 1.19 1.05
C TYR A 12 6.16 -0.15 0.68
N LEU A 13 6.93 -1.23 0.83
CA LEU A 13 6.43 -2.59 0.72
C LEU A 13 5.98 -3.08 2.10
N TYR A 14 4.71 -3.43 2.23
CA TYR A 14 4.22 -4.06 3.45
C TYR A 14 4.76 -5.51 3.55
N PRO A 15 5.44 -5.88 4.65
CA PRO A 15 6.29 -7.08 4.68
C PRO A 15 5.53 -8.39 4.82
N LYS A 16 4.27 -8.35 5.26
CA LYS A 16 3.41 -9.52 5.45
C LYS A 16 2.39 -9.63 4.32
N PRO A 17 2.00 -10.83 3.88
CA PRO A 17 0.93 -10.94 2.92
C PRO A 17 -0.40 -10.40 3.47
N VAL A 18 -1.17 -9.71 2.64
CA VAL A 18 -2.45 -9.10 3.01
C VAL A 18 -3.60 -9.83 2.32
N ASP A 19 -4.69 -10.03 3.05
CA ASP A 19 -5.95 -10.45 2.45
C ASP A 19 -6.53 -9.31 1.61
N PHE A 20 -6.44 -9.45 0.29
CA PHE A 20 -6.89 -8.44 -0.65
C PHE A 20 -8.42 -8.29 -0.72
N ARG A 21 -9.18 -9.12 0.01
CA ARG A 21 -10.61 -8.89 0.26
C ARG A 21 -10.85 -7.69 1.18
N LYS A 22 -9.81 -7.24 1.92
CA LYS A 22 -9.83 -5.93 2.57
C LYS A 22 -9.91 -4.85 1.48
N SER A 23 -10.97 -4.05 1.53
CA SER A 23 -11.14 -2.87 0.69
C SER A 23 -10.17 -1.75 1.09
N ILE A 24 -10.25 -0.60 0.41
CA ILE A 24 -9.33 0.52 0.60
C ILE A 24 -9.16 0.96 2.06
N ASN A 25 -10.26 1.09 2.83
CA ASN A 25 -10.22 1.48 4.24
C ASN A 25 -9.44 0.46 5.09
N GLY A 26 -9.54 -0.83 4.77
CA GLY A 26 -8.81 -1.87 5.47
C GLY A 26 -7.31 -1.86 5.17
N LEU A 27 -6.91 -1.38 3.99
CA LEU A 27 -5.50 -1.18 3.64
C LEU A 27 -4.94 0.09 4.28
N ALA A 28 -5.71 1.19 4.28
CA ALA A 28 -5.34 2.43 4.96
C ALA A 28 -5.11 2.22 6.46
N ALA A 29 -5.99 1.47 7.13
CA ALA A 29 -5.80 1.13 8.54
C ALA A 29 -4.50 0.33 8.80
N LEU A 30 -4.07 -0.54 7.88
CA LEU A 30 -2.78 -1.24 8.02
C LEU A 30 -1.60 -0.28 7.89
N VAL A 31 -1.68 0.70 7.00
CA VAL A 31 -0.65 1.74 6.86
C VAL A 31 -0.51 2.54 8.14
N GLU A 32 -1.63 3.04 8.67
CA GLU A 32 -1.63 3.88 9.87
C GLU A 32 -1.12 3.13 11.11
N LEU A 33 -1.55 1.87 11.30
CA LEU A 33 -1.21 1.09 12.49
C LEU A 33 0.21 0.51 12.45
N ASP A 34 0.63 -0.03 11.30
CA ASP A 34 1.87 -0.81 11.23
C ASP A 34 3.03 -0.03 10.63
N ILE A 35 2.80 0.71 9.54
CA ILE A 35 3.85 1.44 8.82
C ILE A 35 4.13 2.79 9.48
N LYS A 36 3.10 3.40 10.09
CA LYS A 36 3.18 4.69 10.81
C LYS A 36 3.70 5.84 9.95
N VAL A 37 3.40 5.80 8.65
CA VAL A 37 3.63 6.89 7.69
C VAL A 37 2.29 7.55 7.42
N ALA A 38 2.28 8.87 7.25
CA ALA A 38 1.06 9.59 6.90
C ALA A 38 0.50 9.08 5.56
N VAL A 39 -0.75 8.61 5.56
CA VAL A 39 -1.39 8.01 4.37
C VAL A 39 -1.51 9.00 3.20
N PHE A 40 -1.50 10.30 3.50
CA PHE A 40 -1.62 11.39 2.52
C PHE A 40 -0.29 11.99 2.06
N ASP A 41 0.84 11.48 2.55
CA ASP A 41 2.14 11.87 1.99
C ASP A 41 2.23 11.39 0.54
N PRO A 42 3.04 12.04 -0.33
CA PRO A 42 3.22 11.62 -1.72
C PRO A 42 4.09 10.36 -1.78
N VAL A 43 3.55 9.23 -1.30
CA VAL A 43 4.21 7.94 -1.18
C VAL A 43 3.27 6.84 -1.67
N LEU A 44 3.83 5.69 -2.01
CA LEU A 44 3.05 4.53 -2.43
C LEU A 44 3.17 3.41 -1.40
N PHE A 45 2.05 2.78 -1.05
CA PHE A 45 2.05 1.56 -0.23
C PHE A 45 1.73 0.35 -1.10
N VAL A 46 2.66 -0.59 -1.15
CA VAL A 46 2.58 -1.81 -1.96
C VAL A 46 2.26 -2.99 -1.06
N PHE A 47 1.24 -3.74 -1.44
CA PHE A 47 0.79 -4.94 -0.76
C PHE A 47 0.90 -6.13 -1.70
N LEU A 48 1.18 -7.30 -1.12
CA LEU A 48 1.19 -8.59 -1.81
C LEU A 48 0.14 -9.51 -1.18
N ASN A 49 -0.53 -10.32 -1.98
CA ASN A 49 -1.41 -11.34 -1.46
C ASN A 49 -0.62 -12.58 -0.99
N ARG A 50 -1.30 -13.51 -0.30
CA ARG A 50 -0.67 -14.72 0.27
C ARG A 50 0.11 -15.54 -0.75
N THR A 51 -0.42 -15.71 -1.95
CA THR A 51 0.20 -16.44 -3.06
C THR A 51 1.26 -15.63 -3.82
N ARG A 52 1.43 -14.34 -3.49
CA ARG A 52 2.34 -13.40 -4.16
C ARG A 52 2.15 -13.30 -5.67
N ASN A 53 0.93 -13.55 -6.15
CA ASN A 53 0.56 -13.44 -7.56
C ASN A 53 -0.26 -12.18 -7.87
N GLN A 54 -0.60 -11.39 -6.85
CA GLN A 54 -1.28 -10.12 -7.01
C GLN A 54 -0.58 -9.04 -6.20
N VAL A 55 -0.57 -7.83 -6.77
CA VAL A 55 -0.08 -6.60 -6.15
C VAL A 55 -1.26 -5.64 -6.01
N LYS A 56 -1.39 -5.01 -4.85
CA LYS A 56 -2.28 -3.85 -4.65
C LYS A 56 -1.43 -2.66 -4.24
N ILE A 57 -1.78 -1.48 -4.77
CA ILE A 57 -1.09 -0.23 -4.48
C ILE A 57 -2.13 0.74 -3.90
N LEU A 58 -1.79 1.36 -2.77
CA LEU A 58 -2.49 2.51 -2.21
C LEU A 58 -1.64 3.77 -2.48
N TYR A 59 -2.27 4.80 -3.03
CA TYR A 59 -1.70 6.10 -3.42
C TYR A 59 -2.61 7.21 -2.91
#